data_AF-A0A953B4B6-F1
#
_entry.id   AF-A0A953B4B6-F1
#
_cell.length_a   1.000
_cell.length_b   1.000
_cell.length_c   1.000
_cell.angle_alpha   90.00
_cell.angle_beta   90.00
_cell.angle_gamma   90.00
#
_symmetry.space_group_name_H-M   'P 1'
#
loop_
_entity.id
_entity.type
_entity.pdbx_description
1 polymer ?
#
loop_
_entity_poly.entity_id
_entity_poly.type
_entity_poly.pdbx_seq_one_letter_code
_entity_poly.pdbx_strand_id
1 'polypeptide(L)'
;MKTFEEKWTAWVDGELHGRELAEFEASLPDKTAAEAERTAVKKLGALLRRELGAPALSNEEFFAHQLRERIARENAGQPRRFGAGIARGFDWLPVRRLLWAGSVSIAIFLALAVFVMRDKNPAGQSQYLTQILNARVDPVVSPNATISMFQSKDQRVTVLWTEGLQSLPADYAAK
;
A
#
# COMPACT_ATOMS: atom_id res chain seq x y z
N MET A 1 -41.56 3.32 -11.17
CA MET A 1 -42.46 2.64 -10.20
C MET A 1 -42.07 1.19 -10.17
N LYS A 2 -41.90 0.57 -8.99
CA LYS A 2 -41.63 -0.88 -8.91
C LYS A 2 -42.82 -1.66 -9.47
N THR A 3 -42.56 -2.75 -10.19
CA THR A 3 -43.61 -3.64 -10.68
C THR A 3 -44.26 -4.42 -9.53
N PHE A 4 -45.40 -5.06 -9.78
CA PHE A 4 -46.01 -5.95 -8.79
C PHE A 4 -45.07 -7.09 -8.39
N GLU A 5 -44.36 -7.69 -9.35
CA GLU A 5 -43.44 -8.81 -9.13
C GLU A 5 -42.24 -8.40 -8.26
N GLU A 6 -41.69 -7.21 -8.50
CA GLU A 6 -40.61 -6.65 -7.68
C GLU A 6 -41.07 -6.39 -6.24
N LYS A 7 -42.28 -5.85 -6.05
CA LYS A 7 -42.87 -5.65 -4.72
C LYS A 7 -43.22 -6.98 -4.04
N TRP A 8 -43.71 -7.97 -4.78
CA TRP A 8 -43.96 -9.30 -4.29
C TRP A 8 -42.69 -9.95 -3.77
N THR A 9 -41.60 -9.90 -4.55
CA THR A 9 -40.31 -10.49 -4.16
C THR A 9 -39.75 -9.79 -2.92
N ALA A 10 -39.73 -8.45 -2.92
CA ALA A 10 -39.30 -7.68 -1.75
C ALA A 10 -40.19 -7.91 -0.52
N TRP A 11 -41.49 -8.19 -0.69
CA TRP A 11 -42.38 -8.57 0.40
C TRP A 11 -42.08 -9.98 0.92
N VAL A 12 -41.85 -10.95 0.03
CA VAL A 12 -41.44 -12.32 0.39
C VAL A 12 -40.14 -12.27 1.21
N ASP A 13 -39.14 -11.51 0.75
CA ASP A 13 -37.82 -11.35 1.36
C ASP A 13 -37.82 -10.47 2.62
N GLY A 14 -38.88 -9.70 2.84
CA GLY A 14 -39.01 -8.81 4.01
C GLY A 14 -38.27 -7.48 3.86
N GLU A 15 -37.92 -7.09 2.63
CA GLU A 15 -37.28 -5.81 2.30
C GLU A 15 -38.28 -4.67 2.13
N LEU A 16 -39.58 -4.96 2.18
CA LEU A 16 -40.66 -3.99 2.05
C LEU A 16 -41.04 -3.42 3.41
N HIS A 17 -40.89 -2.10 3.59
CA HIS A 17 -41.00 -1.43 4.89
C HIS A 17 -41.97 -0.24 4.87
N GLY A 18 -42.54 0.07 6.04
CA GLY A 18 -43.28 1.32 6.28
C GLY A 18 -44.50 1.48 5.36
N ARG A 19 -44.55 2.61 4.65
CA ARG A 19 -45.70 2.98 3.80
C ARG A 19 -45.86 2.07 2.59
N GLU A 20 -44.75 1.64 1.98
CA GLU A 20 -44.80 0.75 0.81
C GLU A 20 -45.43 -0.61 1.18
N LEU A 21 -45.18 -1.08 2.40
CA LEU A 21 -45.74 -2.34 2.91
C LEU A 21 -47.24 -2.25 3.08
N ALA A 22 -47.72 -1.18 3.71
CA ALA A 22 -49.14 -0.93 3.91
C ALA A 22 -49.88 -0.78 2.56
N GLU A 23 -49.29 -0.05 1.60
CA GLU A 23 -49.85 0.11 0.26
C GLU A 23 -49.88 -1.21 -0.52
N PHE A 24 -48.85 -2.04 -0.40
CA PHE A 24 -48.80 -3.34 -1.05
C PHE A 24 -49.81 -4.32 -0.44
N GLU A 25 -49.85 -4.44 0.90
CA GLU A 25 -50.81 -5.32 1.59
C GLU A 25 -52.27 -4.90 1.35
N ALA A 26 -52.55 -3.60 1.21
CA ALA A 26 -53.87 -3.10 0.83
C ALA A 26 -54.24 -3.36 -0.64
N SER A 27 -53.24 -3.54 -1.51
CA SER A 27 -53.46 -3.88 -2.93
C SER A 27 -53.72 -5.38 -3.17
N LEU A 28 -53.49 -6.24 -2.17
CA LEU A 28 -53.71 -7.67 -2.28
C LEU A 28 -55.21 -7.99 -2.20
N PRO A 29 -55.78 -8.71 -3.18
CA PRO A 29 -57.19 -9.07 -3.19
C PRO A 29 -57.56 -10.08 -2.08
N ASP A 30 -56.64 -10.97 -1.72
CA ASP A 30 -56.76 -11.86 -0.56
C ASP A 30 -55.43 -11.95 0.17
N LYS A 31 -55.35 -11.25 1.31
CA LYS A 31 -54.15 -11.24 2.16
C LYS A 31 -53.84 -12.62 2.74
N THR A 32 -54.86 -13.41 3.08
CA THR A 32 -54.66 -14.70 3.73
C THR A 32 -54.11 -15.74 2.76
N ALA A 33 -54.61 -15.76 1.52
CA ALA A 33 -54.05 -16.58 0.45
C ALA A 33 -52.61 -16.16 0.10
N ALA A 34 -52.35 -14.85 0.00
CA ALA A 34 -51.02 -14.32 -0.29
C ALA A 34 -49.99 -14.67 0.80
N GLU A 35 -50.39 -14.64 2.08
CA GLU A 35 -49.54 -15.05 3.20
C GLU A 35 -49.27 -16.56 3.21
N ALA A 36 -50.26 -17.38 2.85
CA ALA A 36 -50.10 -18.82 2.67
C ALA A 36 -49.11 -19.13 1.54
N GLU A 37 -49.23 -18.45 0.41
CA GLU A 37 -48.31 -18.56 -0.72
C GLU A 37 -46.89 -18.12 -0.35
N ARG A 38 -46.75 -16.97 0.32
CA ARG A 38 -45.46 -16.51 0.86
C ARG A 38 -44.79 -17.55 1.75
N THR A 39 -45.59 -18.20 2.61
CA THR A 39 -45.10 -19.26 3.49
C THR A 39 -44.67 -20.49 2.69
N ALA A 40 -45.42 -20.87 1.64
CA ALA A 40 -45.07 -21.97 0.75
C ALA A 40 -43.75 -21.70 0.00
N VAL A 41 -43.57 -20.48 -0.53
CA VAL A 41 -42.34 -20.07 -1.21
C VAL A 41 -41.13 -20.14 -0.26
N LYS A 42 -41.27 -19.67 0.98
CA LYS A 42 -40.21 -19.78 1.99
C LYS A 42 -39.87 -21.22 2.32
N LYS A 43 -40.88 -22.09 2.46
CA LYS A 43 -40.68 -23.54 2.67
C LYS A 43 -39.95 -24.17 1.48
N LEU A 44 -40.35 -23.85 0.26
CA LEU A 44 -39.69 -24.32 -0.96
C LEU A 44 -38.22 -23.88 -1.01
N GLY A 45 -37.94 -22.60 -0.73
CA GLY A 45 -36.56 -22.09 -0.67
C GLY A 45 -35.71 -22.80 0.38
N ALA A 46 -36.27 -23.07 1.56
CA ALA A 46 -35.58 -23.83 2.62
C ALA A 46 -35.29 -25.27 2.19
N LEU A 47 -36.25 -25.94 1.53
CA LEU A 47 -36.05 -27.28 0.97
C LEU A 47 -34.96 -27.30 -0.10
N LEU A 48 -35.02 -26.37 -1.06
CA LEU A 48 -34.01 -26.26 -2.12
C LEU A 48 -32.62 -26.04 -1.54
N ARG A 49 -32.47 -25.15 -0.56
CA ARG A 49 -31.19 -24.89 0.11
C ARG A 49 -30.65 -26.12 0.85
N ARG A 50 -31.55 -26.97 1.38
CA ARG A 50 -31.17 -28.21 2.05
C ARG A 50 -30.71 -29.28 1.05
N GLU A 51 -31.49 -29.50 0.00
CA GLU A 51 -31.25 -30.61 -0.94
C GLU A 51 -30.12 -30.32 -1.94
N LEU A 52 -29.97 -29.06 -2.37
CA LEU A 52 -28.91 -28.70 -3.33
C LEU A 52 -27.52 -28.65 -2.70
N GLY A 53 -27.44 -28.55 -1.37
CA GLY A 53 -26.19 -28.34 -0.64
C GLY A 53 -25.55 -26.99 -0.98
N ALA A 54 -24.87 -26.39 -0.01
CA ALA A 54 -23.99 -25.27 -0.33
C ALA A 54 -22.66 -25.83 -0.86
N PRO A 55 -22.12 -25.32 -1.98
CA PRO A 55 -20.75 -25.64 -2.38
C PRO A 55 -19.78 -25.33 -1.24
N ALA A 56 -18.89 -26.27 -0.93
CA ALA A 56 -17.84 -26.02 0.05
C ALA A 56 -16.95 -24.88 -0.45
N LEU A 57 -16.86 -23.80 0.32
CA LEU A 57 -15.97 -22.69 0.01
C LEU A 57 -14.53 -23.13 0.29
N SER A 58 -13.64 -23.03 -0.69
CA SER A 58 -12.23 -23.43 -0.55
C SER A 58 -11.47 -22.63 0.51
N ASN A 59 -11.93 -21.44 0.86
CA ASN A 59 -11.27 -20.51 1.79
C ASN A 59 -12.27 -19.92 2.81
N GLU A 60 -13.08 -20.76 3.47
CA GLU A 60 -14.12 -20.32 4.40
C GLU A 60 -13.59 -19.35 5.48
N GLU A 61 -12.42 -19.63 6.06
CA GLU A 61 -11.83 -18.79 7.12
C GLU A 61 -11.50 -17.38 6.63
N PHE A 62 -10.99 -17.25 5.40
CA PHE A 62 -10.69 -15.95 4.80
C PHE A 62 -11.97 -15.13 4.60
N PHE A 63 -13.03 -15.75 4.06
CA PHE A 63 -14.31 -15.08 3.88
C PHE A 63 -14.96 -14.72 5.21
N ALA A 64 -14.94 -15.63 6.19
CA ALA A 64 -15.49 -15.37 7.52
C ALA A 64 -14.76 -14.22 8.22
N HIS A 65 -13.44 -14.14 8.09
CA HIS A 65 -12.65 -13.03 8.64
C HIS A 65 -13.03 -11.70 7.98
N GLN A 66 -13.03 -11.64 6.64
CA GLN A 66 -13.41 -10.44 5.89
C GLN A 66 -14.84 -9.98 6.20
N LEU A 67 -15.78 -10.92 6.32
CA LEU A 67 -17.16 -10.62 6.65
C LEU A 67 -17.29 -10.05 8.06
N ARG A 68 -16.64 -10.68 9.05
CA ARG A 68 -16.63 -10.20 10.45
C ARG A 68 -15.99 -8.83 10.55
N GLU A 69 -14.89 -8.60 9.85
CA GLU A 69 -14.21 -7.32 9.84
C GLU A 69 -15.08 -6.22 9.22
N ARG A 70 -15.75 -6.51 8.09
CA ARG A 70 -16.68 -5.58 7.46
C ARG A 70 -17.88 -5.27 8.37
N ILE A 71 -18.49 -6.28 8.97
CA ILE A 71 -19.60 -6.12 9.92
C ILE A 71 -19.15 -5.30 11.14
N ALA A 72 -17.94 -5.53 11.66
CA ALA A 72 -17.39 -4.76 12.76
C ALA A 72 -17.17 -3.28 12.37
N ARG A 73 -16.70 -3.02 11.15
CA ARG A 73 -16.53 -1.65 10.61
C ARG A 73 -17.87 -0.95 10.41
N GLU A 74 -18.88 -1.62 9.83
CA GLU A 74 -20.23 -1.07 9.67
C GLU A 74 -20.88 -0.78 11.04
N ASN A 75 -20.79 -1.73 11.98
CA ASN A 75 -21.31 -1.55 13.34
C ASN A 75 -20.58 -0.48 14.15
N ALA A 76 -19.28 -0.28 13.91
CA ALA A 76 -18.50 0.78 14.56
C ALA A 76 -18.76 2.17 13.94
N GLY A 77 -19.04 2.22 12.63
CA GLY A 77 -19.41 3.45 11.92
C GLY A 77 -20.86 3.87 12.10
N GLN A 78 -21.73 2.95 12.53
CA GLN A 78 -23.12 3.25 12.85
C GLN A 78 -23.21 3.70 14.31
N PRO A 79 -23.45 5.00 14.61
CA PRO A 79 -23.65 5.43 15.99
C PRO A 79 -24.84 4.65 16.54
N ARG A 80 -24.57 3.77 17.51
CA ARG A 80 -25.59 2.98 18.19
C ARG A 80 -26.62 3.93 18.78
N ARG A 81 -27.72 4.15 18.05
CA ARG A 81 -28.94 4.79 18.55
C ARG A 81 -29.70 3.77 19.39
N PHE A 82 -29.12 3.32 20.49
CA PHE A 82 -29.85 2.63 21.54
C PHE A 82 -29.35 3.11 22.89
N GLY A 83 -30.32 3.57 23.69
CA GLY A 83 -30.14 4.48 24.79
C GLY A 83 -29.24 3.98 25.91
N ALA A 84 -28.50 4.92 26.49
CA ALA A 84 -28.37 5.09 27.93
C ALA A 84 -27.82 6.50 28.15
N GLY A 85 -28.55 7.30 28.92
CA GLY A 85 -28.06 8.59 29.39
C GLY A 85 -26.85 8.41 30.31
N ILE A 86 -26.20 9.55 30.55
CA ILE A 86 -25.13 9.77 31.54
C ILE A 86 -23.73 9.36 31.06
N ALA A 87 -23.01 10.30 30.42
CA ALA A 87 -21.80 10.89 31.00
C ALA A 87 -21.07 11.78 29.98
N ARG A 88 -21.11 13.07 30.28
CA ARG A 88 -20.26 14.15 29.77
C ARG A 88 -18.78 13.78 30.01
N GLY A 89 -17.96 13.70 28.96
CA GLY A 89 -16.54 13.34 29.15
C GLY A 89 -15.68 13.24 27.88
N PHE A 90 -15.45 14.39 27.22
CA PHE A 90 -14.14 14.73 26.65
C PHE A 90 -13.63 13.95 25.40
N ASP A 91 -14.06 14.38 24.21
CA ASP A 91 -13.42 14.16 22.91
C ASP A 91 -12.03 14.87 22.80
N TRP A 92 -11.08 14.60 23.70
CA TRP A 92 -9.72 15.19 23.66
C TRP A 92 -8.61 14.17 23.36
N LEU A 93 -8.88 12.88 23.51
CA LEU A 93 -7.88 11.83 23.26
C LEU A 93 -7.30 11.81 21.82
N PRO A 94 -8.05 12.11 20.73
CA PRO A 94 -7.47 12.02 19.39
C PRO A 94 -6.49 13.17 19.08
N VAL A 95 -6.73 14.38 19.58
CA VAL A 95 -5.85 15.55 19.35
C VAL A 95 -4.52 15.39 20.09
N ARG A 96 -4.54 14.89 21.32
CA ARG A 96 -3.32 14.64 22.11
C ARG A 96 -2.45 13.52 21.51
N ARG A 97 -3.06 12.47 20.96
CA ARG A 97 -2.32 11.41 20.25
C ARG A 97 -1.69 11.92 18.96
N LEU A 98 -2.37 12.82 18.23
CA LEU A 98 -1.83 13.44 17.02
C LEU A 98 -0.60 14.31 17.32
N LEU A 99 -0.65 15.11 18.38
CA LEU A 99 0.48 15.93 18.82
C LEU A 99 1.68 15.07 19.27
N TRP A 100 1.44 13.99 20.02
CA TRP A 100 2.51 13.06 20.42
C TRP A 100 3.14 12.34 19.23
N ALA A 101 2.35 11.89 18.26
CA ALA A 101 2.86 11.25 17.05
C ALA A 101 3.70 12.21 16.20
N GLY A 102 3.27 13.48 16.07
CA GLY A 102 4.01 14.52 15.37
C GLY A 102 5.37 14.81 16.00
N SER A 103 5.42 14.99 17.32
CA SER A 103 6.69 15.25 18.03
C SER A 103 7.67 14.08 17.95
N VAL A 104 7.19 12.83 18.03
CA VAL A 104 8.05 11.63 17.88
C VAL A 104 8.65 11.54 16.48
N SER A 105 7.85 11.79 15.43
CA SER A 105 8.34 11.79 14.04
C SER A 105 9.42 12.86 13.82
N ILE A 106 9.20 14.08 14.33
CA ILE A 106 10.18 15.19 14.25
C ILE A 106 11.46 14.87 15.01
N ALA A 107 11.37 14.28 16.21
CA ALA A 107 12.54 13.92 17.00
C ALA A 107 13.39 12.84 16.29
N ILE A 108 12.75 11.83 15.71
CA ILE A 108 13.43 10.79 14.94
C ILE A 108 14.08 11.38 13.68
N PHE A 109 13.36 12.25 12.96
CA PHE A 109 13.91 12.93 11.79
C PHE A 109 15.12 13.80 12.14
N LEU A 110 15.05 14.58 13.22
CA LEU A 110 16.18 15.40 13.69
C LEU A 110 17.36 14.53 14.13
N ALA A 111 17.13 13.43 14.83
CA ALA A 111 18.19 12.49 15.21
C ALA A 111 18.88 11.90 13.98
N LEU A 112 18.11 11.48 12.97
CA LEU A 112 18.65 10.98 11.70
C LEU A 112 19.38 12.07 10.90
N ALA A 113 18.82 13.28 10.84
CA ALA A 113 19.43 14.40 10.13
C ALA A 113 20.77 14.80 10.77
N VAL A 114 20.83 14.88 12.10
CA VAL A 114 22.07 15.14 12.84
C VAL A 114 23.05 14.00 12.63
N PHE A 115 22.62 12.74 12.71
CA PHE A 115 23.49 11.58 12.49
C PHE A 115 24.12 11.60 11.07
N VAL A 116 23.30 11.82 10.04
CA VAL A 116 23.75 11.92 8.64
C VAL A 116 24.65 13.13 8.41
N MET A 117 24.35 14.28 9.02
CA MET A 117 25.24 15.46 8.93
C MET A 117 26.54 15.27 9.71
N ARG A 118 26.55 14.50 10.79
CA ARG A 118 27.77 14.21 11.56
C ARG A 118 28.69 13.22 10.84
N ASP A 119 28.12 12.27 10.10
CA ASP A 119 28.88 11.40 9.17
C ASP A 119 29.47 12.22 8.01
N LYS A 120 28.79 13.28 7.59
CA LYS A 120 29.31 14.26 6.62
C LYS A 120 30.20 15.31 7.30
N ASN A 121 31.22 14.86 8.02
CA ASN A 121 32.33 15.73 8.41
C ASN A 121 33.06 16.17 7.11
N PRO A 122 33.13 17.46 6.75
CA PRO A 122 33.66 17.92 5.46
C PRO A 122 35.20 17.95 5.40
N ALA A 123 35.86 17.00 6.06
CA ALA A 123 37.33 16.86 6.02
C ALA A 123 37.81 15.84 4.97
N GLY A 124 36.90 15.20 4.22
CA GLY A 124 37.21 14.31 3.11
C GLY A 124 36.76 14.93 1.79
N GLN A 125 37.67 15.65 1.13
CA GLN A 125 37.49 16.14 -0.23
C GLN A 125 37.01 15.01 -1.16
N SER A 126 36.01 15.33 -1.98
CA SER A 126 35.42 14.51 -3.05
C SER A 126 36.34 13.44 -3.63
N GLN A 127 36.14 12.21 -3.17
CA GLN A 127 36.88 11.00 -3.52
C GLN A 127 36.50 10.42 -4.90
N TYR A 128 35.99 11.25 -5.81
CA TYR A 128 35.62 10.89 -7.19
C TYR A 128 35.87 12.04 -8.19
N LEU A 129 36.82 12.94 -7.91
CA LEU A 129 37.32 13.85 -8.95
C LEU A 129 38.39 13.10 -9.76
N THR A 130 37.95 12.31 -10.75
CA THR A 130 38.82 11.80 -11.81
C THR A 130 39.33 12.99 -12.62
N GLN A 131 40.45 13.57 -12.18
CA GLN A 131 41.16 14.58 -12.95
C GLN A 131 41.95 13.86 -14.05
N ILE A 132 41.33 13.69 -15.22
CA ILE A 132 41.98 13.14 -16.41
C ILE A 132 42.93 14.23 -16.93
N LEU A 133 44.17 14.24 -16.43
CA LEU A 133 45.24 15.06 -17.00
C LEU A 133 45.71 14.38 -18.28
N ASN A 134 45.17 14.83 -19.41
CA ASN A 134 45.54 14.35 -20.74
C ASN A 134 46.89 14.96 -21.12
N ALA A 135 48.00 14.33 -20.72
CA ALA A 135 49.33 14.72 -21.19
C ALA A 135 49.53 14.11 -22.58
N ARG A 136 49.37 14.93 -23.64
CA ARG A 136 49.73 14.50 -25.00
C ARG A 136 51.24 14.30 -25.07
N VAL A 137 51.64 13.07 -25.38
CA VAL A 137 53.01 12.74 -25.78
C VAL A 137 53.24 13.33 -27.19
N ASP A 138 54.45 13.83 -27.42
CA ASP A 138 54.89 14.47 -28.66
C ASP A 138 54.50 13.64 -29.91
N PRO A 139 53.70 14.20 -30.84
CA PRO A 139 53.07 13.44 -31.94
C PRO A 139 54.05 12.85 -32.95
N VAL A 140 55.35 13.15 -32.87
CA VAL A 140 56.36 12.62 -33.80
C VAL A 140 56.73 11.16 -33.49
N VAL A 141 56.58 10.69 -32.25
CA VAL A 141 57.06 9.36 -31.83
C VAL A 141 55.94 8.32 -31.72
N SER A 142 54.70 8.70 -31.41
CA SER A 142 53.59 7.75 -31.29
C SER A 142 52.21 8.41 -31.46
N PRO A 143 51.59 8.37 -32.65
CA PRO A 143 50.35 9.11 -32.92
C PRO A 143 49.09 8.57 -32.21
N ASN A 144 49.15 7.38 -31.61
CA ASN A 144 47.99 6.73 -30.95
C ASN A 144 48.25 6.32 -29.48
N ALA A 145 49.29 6.84 -28.83
CA ALA A 145 49.59 6.49 -27.44
C ALA A 145 48.81 7.38 -26.46
N THR A 146 48.04 6.74 -25.58
CA THR A 146 47.36 7.42 -24.46
C THR A 146 47.91 6.89 -23.14
N ILE A 147 48.35 7.78 -22.26
CA ILE A 147 48.85 7.44 -20.93
C ILE A 147 47.84 7.93 -19.89
N SER A 148 47.23 7.02 -19.17
CA SER A 148 46.33 7.31 -18.06
C SER A 148 47.03 7.03 -16.74
N MET A 149 47.16 8.06 -15.89
CA MET A 149 47.80 7.95 -14.59
C MET A 149 46.76 7.87 -13.48
N PHE A 150 46.80 6.78 -12.72
CA PHE A 150 45.99 6.60 -11.52
C PHE A 150 46.89 6.73 -10.31
N GLN A 151 46.67 7.77 -9.51
CA GLN A 151 47.43 8.00 -8.28
C GLN A 151 46.51 7.86 -7.07
N SER A 152 46.84 6.94 -6.17
CA SER A 152 46.21 6.84 -4.86
C SER A 152 47.14 7.43 -3.79
N LYS A 153 46.76 8.59 -3.23
CA LYS A 153 47.57 9.29 -2.22
C LYS A 153 47.73 8.49 -0.92
N ASP A 154 46.79 7.63 -0.58
CA ASP A 154 46.82 6.89 0.69
C ASP A 154 47.80 5.70 0.69
N GLN A 155 48.11 5.14 -0.48
CA GLN A 155 48.96 3.94 -0.59
C GLN A 155 50.33 4.21 -1.23
N ARG A 156 50.61 5.46 -1.63
CA ARG A 156 51.82 5.86 -2.40
C ARG A 156 52.07 4.99 -3.64
N VAL A 157 51.01 4.45 -4.23
CA VAL A 157 51.09 3.69 -5.49
C VAL A 157 50.59 4.57 -6.62
N THR A 158 51.44 4.72 -7.63
CA THR A 158 51.09 5.35 -8.90
C THR A 158 51.05 4.24 -9.95
N VAL A 159 49.87 4.01 -10.52
CA VAL A 159 49.70 3.07 -11.64
C VAL A 159 49.61 3.90 -12.92
N LEU A 160 50.54 3.62 -13.84
CA LEU A 160 50.54 4.20 -15.18
C LEU A 160 49.97 3.16 -16.14
N TRP A 161 48.81 3.45 -16.72
CA TRP A 161 48.20 2.63 -17.75
C TRP A 161 48.51 3.24 -19.11
N THR A 162 49.32 2.55 -19.89
CA THR A 162 49.75 2.99 -21.21
C THR A 162 49.08 2.14 -22.28
N GLU A 163 48.30 2.76 -23.15
CA GLU A 163 47.61 2.07 -24.25
C GLU A 163 48.09 2.65 -25.59
N GLY A 164 48.45 1.78 -26.54
CA GLY A 164 48.88 2.19 -27.88
C GLY A 164 50.36 2.59 -28.04
N LEU A 165 51.22 2.33 -27.06
CA LEU A 165 52.67 2.48 -27.22
C LEU A 165 53.23 1.31 -28.06
N GLN A 166 53.84 1.62 -29.21
CA GLN A 166 54.69 0.64 -29.92
C GLN A 166 55.90 0.30 -29.04
N SER A 167 56.29 -0.97 -29.03
CA SER A 167 57.34 -1.53 -28.16
C SER A 167 58.58 -0.63 -28.12
N LEU A 168 58.89 -0.07 -26.95
CA LEU A 168 60.13 0.64 -26.71
C LEU A 168 61.30 -0.35 -26.81
N PRO A 169 62.32 -0.09 -27.64
CA PRO A 169 63.52 -0.92 -27.67
C PRO A 169 64.16 -0.95 -26.28
N ALA A 170 64.64 -2.13 -25.86
CA ALA A 170 65.22 -2.35 -24.52
C ALA A 170 66.40 -1.42 -24.18
N ASP A 171 67.00 -0.77 -25.19
CA ASP A 171 68.19 0.08 -25.04
C ASP A 171 67.90 1.56 -24.75
N TYR A 172 66.64 1.99 -24.61
CA TYR A 172 66.33 3.41 -24.38
C TYR A 172 66.69 3.92 -22.97
N ALA A 173 66.99 3.03 -22.02
CA ALA A 173 67.34 3.37 -20.64
C ALA A 173 68.85 3.33 -20.33
N ALA A 174 69.71 3.21 -21.35
CA ALA A 174 71.17 3.03 -21.17
C ALA A 174 72.03 4.26 -21.56
N LYS A 175 71.51 5.49 -21.46
CA LYS A 175 72.34 6.69 -21.59
C LYS A 175 71.92 7.82 -20.67
#